data_AF-A0A533XF82-F1
#
_entry.id   AF-A0A533XF82-F1
#
_cell.length_a   1.000
_cell.length_b   1.000
_cell.length_c   1.000
_cell.angle_alpha   90.00
_cell.angle_beta   90.00
_cell.angle_gamma   90.00
#
_symmetry.space_group_name_H-M   'P 1'
#
loop_
_entity.id
_entity.type
_entity.pdbx_description
1 polymer ?
#
loop_
_entity_poly.entity_id
_entity_poly.type
_entity_poly.pdbx_seq_one_letter_code
_entity_poly.pdbx_strand_id
1 'polypeptide(L)'
;MPEPAGVAMLVGEILPRIYPFTMHDDRMDDESNSYVIIEKGRTILIDPLAMSDQDLKQLGPVEAICLTASCHERSAWRHRRSLKAPIYGPEAG
;
A
#
# COMPACT_ATOMS: atom_id res chain seq x y z
N MET A 1 -8.53 8.50 -7.65
CA MET A 1 -8.20 7.75 -8.89
C MET A 1 -8.73 6.34 -8.75
N PRO A 2 -9.38 5.73 -9.76
CA PRO A 2 -9.85 4.34 -9.66
C PRO A 2 -8.67 3.40 -9.37
N GLU A 3 -8.92 2.25 -8.76
CA GLU A 3 -7.88 1.24 -8.53
C GLU A 3 -7.31 0.74 -9.87
N PRO A 4 -5.97 0.63 -10.02
CA PRO A 4 -5.36 0.04 -11.21
C PRO A 4 -5.68 -1.46 -11.30
N ALA A 5 -5.77 -2.00 -12.52
CA ALA A 5 -5.94 -3.44 -12.73
C ALA A 5 -4.59 -4.15 -12.56
N GLY A 6 -4.48 -5.04 -11.57
CA GLY A 6 -3.27 -5.86 -11.37
C GLY A 6 -2.95 -6.12 -9.91
N VAL A 7 -1.78 -6.71 -9.67
CA VAL A 7 -1.24 -7.00 -8.33
C VAL A 7 0.18 -6.45 -8.29
N ALA A 8 0.44 -5.55 -7.34
CA ALA A 8 1.76 -4.98 -7.11
C ALA A 8 2.70 -6.01 -6.50
N MET A 9 3.95 -5.97 -6.95
CA MET A 9 5.01 -6.86 -6.54
C MET A 9 6.00 -6.12 -5.64
N LEU A 10 6.56 -6.84 -4.66
CA LEU A 10 7.64 -6.33 -3.82
C LEU A 10 8.92 -6.19 -4.65
N VAL A 11 9.51 -5.00 -4.67
CA VAL A 11 10.76 -4.71 -5.40
C VAL A 11 12.01 -4.91 -4.53
N GLY A 12 11.84 -5.04 -3.21
CA GLY A 12 12.92 -5.24 -2.24
C GLY A 12 13.00 -4.11 -1.22
N GLU A 13 14.03 -4.11 -0.37
CA GLU A 13 14.23 -3.02 0.60
C GLU A 13 15.05 -1.89 -0.04
N ILE A 14 14.50 -0.66 -0.07
CA ILE A 14 15.20 0.50 -0.66
C ILE A 14 15.91 1.36 0.38
N LEU A 15 15.42 1.34 1.61
CA LEU A 15 16.01 1.98 2.78
C LEU A 15 15.67 1.11 3.99
N PRO A 16 16.43 1.20 5.10
CA PRO A 16 16.16 0.40 6.29
C PRO A 16 14.68 0.46 6.69
N ARG A 17 13.99 -0.68 6.51
CA ARG A 17 12.59 -0.96 6.81
C ARG A 17 11.55 -0.39 5.84
N ILE A 18 11.97 0.10 4.68
CA ILE A 18 11.09 0.66 3.65
C ILE A 18 11.10 -0.23 2.42
N TYR A 19 9.92 -0.73 2.07
CA TYR A 19 9.71 -1.70 1.01
C TYR A 19 8.73 -1.12 -0.02
N PRO A 20 9.14 -0.87 -1.27
CA PRO A 20 8.23 -0.47 -2.33
C PRO A 20 7.51 -1.69 -2.90
N PHE A 21 6.23 -1.49 -3.18
CA PHE A 21 5.40 -2.35 -4.00
C PHE A 21 5.02 -1.59 -5.25
N THR A 22 5.30 -2.17 -6.42
CA THR A 22 5.10 -1.50 -7.70
C THR A 22 4.25 -2.34 -8.63
N MET A 23 3.50 -1.67 -9.50
CA MET A 23 2.80 -2.29 -10.62
C MET A 23 2.80 -1.34 -11.81
N HIS A 24 2.81 -1.90 -13.01
CA HIS A 24 2.52 -1.11 -14.20
C HIS A 24 1.03 -0.74 -14.22
N ASP A 25 0.72 0.52 -14.48
CA ASP A 25 -0.63 1.04 -14.62
C ASP A 25 -0.88 1.43 -16.09
N ASP A 26 -1.55 0.56 -16.83
CA ASP A 26 -1.86 0.73 -18.26
C ASP A 26 -2.57 2.06 -18.57
N ARG A 27 -3.21 2.69 -17.58
CA ARG A 27 -3.93 3.97 -17.78
C ARG A 27 -3.00 5.17 -17.80
N MET A 28 -1.85 5.05 -17.13
CA MET A 28 -0.80 6.07 -17.09
C MET A 28 0.34 5.74 -18.04
N ASP A 29 0.41 4.50 -18.55
CA ASP A 29 1.56 3.94 -19.27
C ASP A 29 2.85 4.12 -18.44
N ASP A 30 2.72 3.95 -17.13
CA ASP A 30 3.78 4.24 -16.14
C ASP A 30 3.62 3.35 -14.89
N GLU A 31 4.64 3.35 -14.02
CA GLU A 31 4.63 2.61 -12.76
C GLU A 31 3.86 3.34 -11.66
N SER A 32 2.91 2.63 -11.05
CA SER A 32 2.32 3.01 -9.78
C SER A 32 3.11 2.43 -8.62
N ASN A 33 3.40 3.28 -7.64
CA ASN A 33 4.15 2.90 -6.44
C ASN A 33 3.27 2.97 -5.19
N SER A 34 3.53 2.05 -4.27
CA SER A 34 3.09 2.09 -2.87
C SER A 34 4.25 1.69 -1.97
N TYR A 35 4.19 2.06 -0.70
CA TYR A 35 5.27 1.76 0.24
C TYR A 35 4.75 1.04 1.47
N VAL A 36 5.63 0.24 2.04
CA VAL A 36 5.41 -0.43 3.31
C VAL A 36 6.56 -0.10 4.23
N ILE A 37 6.23 0.30 5.46
CA ILE A 37 7.19 0.59 6.52
C ILE A 37 7.02 -0.47 7.60
N ILE A 38 8.10 -1.20 7.94
CA ILE A 38 8.09 -2.26 8.95
C ILE A 38 9.00 -1.89 10.13
N GLU A 39 8.43 -1.43 11.24
CA GLU A 39 9.20 -1.07 12.42
C GLU A 39 8.84 -1.94 13.63
N LYS A 40 9.83 -2.61 14.22
CA LYS A 40 9.67 -3.49 15.39
C LYS A 40 8.56 -4.55 15.20
N GLY A 41 8.46 -5.08 13.98
CA GLY A 41 7.46 -6.08 13.60
C GLY A 41 6.05 -5.53 13.40
N ARG A 42 5.88 -4.19 13.33
CA ARG A 42 4.61 -3.53 13.03
C ARG A 42 4.68 -2.86 11.68
N THR A 43 3.56 -2.88 10.97
CA THR A 43 3.52 -2.48 9.56
C THR A 43 2.57 -1.31 9.33
N ILE A 44 3.04 -0.36 8.53
CA ILE A 44 2.24 0.74 7.99
C ILE A 44 2.26 0.64 6.47
N LEU A 45 1.07 0.67 5.86
CA LEU A 45 0.92 0.75 4.41
C LEU A 45 0.77 2.22 3.99
N ILE A 46 1.47 2.65 2.96
CA ILE A 46 1.38 4.00 2.38
C ILE A 46 0.84 3.88 0.96
N ASP A 47 -0.28 4.56 0.69
CA ASP A 47 -0.98 4.57 -0.61
C ASP A 47 -1.11 3.18 -1.25
N PRO A 48 -1.63 2.18 -0.51
CA PRO A 48 -1.44 0.80 -0.91
C PRO A 48 -2.04 0.51 -2.27
N LEU A 49 -1.31 -0.28 -3.04
CA LEU A 49 -1.79 -0.92 -4.26
C LEU A 49 -2.37 -2.29 -3.93
N ALA A 50 -2.98 -2.93 -4.92
CA ALA A 50 -3.38 -4.31 -4.82
C ALA A 50 -2.15 -5.17 -4.50
N MET A 51 -2.18 -5.98 -3.44
CA MET A 51 -1.07 -6.89 -3.09
C MET A 51 -1.64 -8.30 -2.94
N SER A 52 -0.80 -9.32 -3.11
CA SER A 52 -1.24 -10.69 -2.88
C SER A 52 -1.46 -10.93 -1.39
N ASP A 53 -2.41 -11.83 -1.05
CA ASP A 53 -2.61 -12.25 0.35
C ASP A 53 -1.35 -12.88 0.96
N GLN A 54 -0.50 -13.48 0.13
CA GLN A 54 0.77 -14.06 0.56
C GLN A 54 1.75 -12.96 1.00
N ASP A 55 1.87 -11.88 0.22
CA ASP A 55 2.74 -10.75 0.57
C ASP A 55 2.25 -10.08 1.84
N LEU A 56 0.94 -9.79 1.93
CA LEU A 56 0.34 -9.16 3.11
C LEU A 56 0.60 -9.96 4.40
N LYS A 57 0.55 -11.29 4.34
CA LYS A 57 0.86 -12.16 5.49
C LYS A 57 2.32 -12.09 5.92
N GLN A 58 3.24 -11.82 5.01
CA GLN A 58 4.67 -11.72 5.32
C GLN A 58 5.04 -10.38 5.95
N LEU A 59 4.22 -9.34 5.77
CA LEU A 59 4.49 -8.02 6.35
C LEU A 59 4.30 -7.98 7.89
N GLY A 60 3.65 -8.96 8.49
CA GLY A 60 3.26 -8.91 9.91
C GLY A 60 2.04 -8.02 10.17
N PRO A 61 1.71 -7.72 11.45
CA PRO A 61 0.53 -6.94 11.82
C PRO A 61 0.52 -5.54 11.20
N VAL A 62 -0.50 -5.25 10.39
CA VAL A 62 -0.74 -3.92 9.82
C VAL A 62 -1.52 -3.06 10.82
N GLU A 63 -0.86 -2.05 11.37
CA GLU A 63 -1.40 -1.15 12.39
C GLU A 63 -2.13 0.05 11.76
N ALA A 64 -1.76 0.44 10.55
CA ALA A 64 -2.30 1.62 9.89
C ALA A 64 -2.14 1.56 8.36
N ILE A 65 -3.04 2.24 7.69
CA ILE A 65 -2.94 2.61 6.27
C ILE A 65 -2.91 4.14 6.22
N CYS A 66 -1.92 4.72 5.55
CA CYS A 66 -1.76 6.16 5.36
C CYS A 66 -1.99 6.51 3.90
N LEU A 67 -2.87 7.47 3.64
CA LEU A 67 -3.08 8.06 2.32
C LEU A 67 -2.38 9.41 2.27
N THR A 68 -1.57 9.63 1.23
CA THR A 68 -0.88 10.91 1.01
C THR A 68 -1.78 11.94 0.32
N ALA A 69 -2.83 11.48 -0.37
CA ALA A 69 -3.82 12.32 -1.05
C ALA A 69 -5.18 11.60 -1.12
N SER A 70 -6.30 12.33 -1.19
CA SER A 70 -7.64 11.72 -1.41
C SER A 70 -7.70 10.88 -2.70
N CYS A 71 -6.93 11.25 -3.72
CA CYS A 71 -6.91 10.51 -4.97
C CYS A 71 -6.19 9.15 -4.88
N HIS A 72 -5.52 8.84 -3.76
CA HIS A 72 -4.72 7.63 -3.54
C HIS A 72 -5.44 6.53 -2.73
N GLU A 73 -6.75 6.62 -2.54
CA GLU A 73 -7.53 5.58 -1.82
C GLU A 73 -7.33 4.16 -2.38
N ARG A 74 -7.16 3.99 -3.70
CA ARG A 74 -6.70 2.76 -4.37
C ARG A 74 -7.27 1.47 -3.72
N SER A 75 -6.40 0.60 -3.19
CA SER A 75 -6.79 -0.65 -2.53
C SER A 75 -6.99 -0.50 -1.01
N ALA A 76 -6.84 0.71 -0.45
CA ALA A 76 -6.85 0.97 0.99
C ALA A 76 -8.14 0.48 1.66
N TRP A 77 -9.30 0.67 1.04
CA TRP A 77 -10.56 0.19 1.59
C TRP A 77 -10.68 -1.32 1.58
N ARG A 78 -10.11 -2.00 0.58
CA ARG A 78 -10.06 -3.46 0.52
C ARG A 78 -9.16 -4.00 1.63
N HIS A 79 -7.96 -3.44 1.77
CA HIS A 79 -7.02 -3.80 2.83
C HIS A 79 -7.55 -3.46 4.22
N ARG A 80 -8.25 -2.35 4.40
CA ARG A 80 -8.94 -2.04 5.67
C ARG A 80 -9.91 -3.15 6.06
N ARG A 81 -10.70 -3.67 5.12
CA ARG A 81 -11.68 -4.72 5.40
C ARG A 81 -11.00 -6.04 5.80
N SER A 82 -9.92 -6.41 5.11
CA SER A 82 -9.21 -7.67 5.39
C SER A 82 -8.33 -7.58 6.64
N LEU A 83 -7.58 -6.48 6.79
CA LEU A 83 -6.56 -6.29 7.83
C LEU A 83 -7.12 -5.64 9.11
N LYS A 84 -8.33 -5.06 9.04
CA LYS A 84 -8.98 -4.32 10.14
C LYS A 84 -8.16 -3.12 10.66
N ALA A 85 -7.32 -2.54 9.80
CA ALA A 85 -6.48 -1.40 10.14
C ALA A 85 -7.19 -0.04 9.95
N PRO A 86 -6.94 0.96 10.82
CA PRO A 86 -7.37 2.34 10.59
C PRO A 86 -6.75 2.92 9.30
N ILE A 87 -7.50 3.80 8.62
CA ILE A 87 -6.99 4.61 7.52
C ILE A 87 -6.81 6.03 8.06
N TYR A 88 -5.63 6.60 7.83
CA TYR A 88 -5.30 8.00 8.05
C TYR A 88 -5.15 8.66 6.68
N GLY A 89 -5.75 9.84 6.50
CA GLY A 89 -5.66 10.61 5.26
C GLY A 89 -5.46 12.09 5.56
N PRO A 90 -5.22 12.91 4.51
CA PRO A 90 -5.06 14.35 4.68
C PRO A 90 -6.36 14.98 5.17
N GLU A 91 -6.24 16.00 6.01
CA GLU A 91 -7.40 16.76 6.51
C GLU A 91 -8.13 17.52 5.38
N ALA A 92 -7.40 17.99 4.36
CA ALA A 92 -7.92 18.87 3.31
C ALA A 92 -8.38 18.16 2.02
N GLY A 93 -8.27 16.83 1.94
CA GLY A 93 -8.54 16.05 0.72
C GLY A 93 -7.43 16.15 -0.32
#